data_AF-A0A3P7LEH0-F1
#
_entry.id   AF-A0A3P7LEH0-F1
#
_cell.length_a   1.000
_cell.length_b   1.000
_cell.length_c   1.000
_cell.angle_alpha   90.00
_cell.angle_beta   90.00
_cell.angle_gamma   90.00
#
_symmetry.space_group_name_H-M   'P 1'
#
loop_
_entity.id
_entity.type
_entity.pdbx_description
1 polymer ?
#
loop_
_entity_poly.entity_id
_entity_poly.type
_entity_poly.pdbx_seq_one_letter_code
_entity_poly.pdbx_strand_id
1 'polypeptide(L)'
;MLYVLLYTALVKSILALISDLNCTRVDIMPNAMVKIVYTEKAVICGNKLPDAYCEKIMDAKQAGMPGAAAVAGMDTERPDHCFKDPMAVSQQIKEFTTMWCPKTCGWCCLTPAWNCQNKLCEFDVFNHPSS
;
A
#
# COMPACT_ATOMS: atom_id res chain seq x y z
N MET A 1 11.36 32.69 26.13
CA MET A 1 10.67 31.45 26.56
C MET A 1 9.37 31.17 25.80
N LEU A 2 8.75 32.17 25.16
CA LEU A 2 7.58 31.97 24.27
C LEU A 2 7.92 31.20 22.97
N TYR A 3 9.13 31.39 22.43
CA TYR A 3 9.57 30.76 21.17
C TYR A 3 9.75 29.24 21.31
N VAL A 4 10.29 28.78 22.45
CA VAL A 4 10.51 27.34 22.72
C VAL A 4 9.17 26.59 22.85
N LEU A 5 8.13 27.26 23.36
CA LEU A 5 6.78 26.69 23.49
C LEU A 5 6.06 26.55 22.14
N LEU A 6 6.37 27.42 21.17
CA LEU A 6 5.84 27.32 19.80
C LEU A 6 6.47 26.14 19.03
N TYR A 7 7.74 25.81 19.29
CA TYR A 7 8.41 24.65 18.66
C TYR A 7 7.97 23.30 19.27
N THR A 8 7.68 23.24 20.56
CA THR A 8 7.27 21.98 21.22
C THR A 8 5.81 21.61 20.99
N ALA A 9 4.95 22.58 20.62
CA ALA A 9 3.55 22.32 20.29
C ALA A 9 3.36 21.65 18.91
N LEU A 10 4.35 21.73 18.01
CA LEU A 10 4.24 21.19 16.65
C LEU A 10 4.54 19.68 16.56
N VAL A 11 5.09 19.06 17.60
CA VAL A 11 5.54 17.66 17.58
C VAL A 11 4.67 16.79 18.48
N LYS A 12 3.38 16.74 18.19
CA LYS A 12 2.49 15.69 18.71
C LYS A 12 1.68 15.08 17.57
N SER A 13 2.34 14.32 16.72
CA SER A 13 1.70 13.34 15.84
C SER A 13 2.78 12.42 15.30
N ILE A 14 3.17 11.40 16.07
CA ILE A 14 3.76 10.21 15.48
C ILE A 14 2.57 9.43 14.91
N LEU A 15 2.09 9.85 13.74
CA LEU A 15 1.10 9.09 13.00
C LEU A 15 1.77 7.79 12.56
N ALA A 16 1.07 6.65 12.68
CA ALA A 16 1.50 5.43 12.03
C ALA A 16 1.50 5.71 10.52
N LEU A 17 2.68 6.00 9.97
CA LEU A 17 2.86 6.24 8.54
C LEU A 17 3.04 4.92 7.82
N ILE A 18 2.54 4.87 6.58
CA ILE A 18 2.94 3.85 5.61
C ILE A 18 4.47 3.88 5.49
N SER A 19 5.11 2.78 5.84
CA SER A 19 6.57 2.60 5.82
C SER A 19 7.11 2.41 4.41
N ASP A 20 6.34 1.76 3.54
CA ASP A 20 6.68 1.58 2.13
C ASP A 20 5.89 2.55 1.24
N LEU A 21 6.60 3.57 0.76
CA LEU A 21 6.04 4.67 -0.02
C LEU A 21 5.70 4.30 -1.48
N ASN A 22 5.94 3.07 -1.92
CA ASN A 22 5.52 2.66 -3.25
C ASN A 22 4.00 2.74 -3.39
N CYS A 23 3.54 3.20 -4.56
CA CYS A 23 2.14 3.44 -4.88
C CYS A 23 1.44 4.48 -3.98
N THR A 24 2.18 5.34 -3.27
CA THR A 24 1.62 6.41 -2.44
C THR A 24 1.83 7.80 -3.06
N ARG A 25 1.08 8.78 -2.55
CA ARG A 25 1.27 10.21 -2.82
C ARG A 25 1.18 11.00 -1.52
N VAL A 26 1.71 12.21 -1.54
CA VAL A 26 1.45 13.22 -0.51
C VAL A 26 0.08 13.83 -0.77
N ASP A 27 -0.75 13.88 0.27
CA ASP A 27 -2.07 14.50 0.28
C ASP A 27 -2.08 15.62 1.32
N ILE A 28 -2.49 16.83 0.91
CA ILE A 28 -2.55 18.00 1.79
C ILE A 28 -4.00 18.20 2.19
N MET A 29 -4.31 17.95 3.46
CA MET A 29 -5.66 18.07 4.00
C MET A 29 -6.03 19.53 4.34
N PRO A 30 -7.34 19.84 4.45
CA PRO A 30 -7.80 21.15 4.90
C PRO A 30 -7.37 21.36 6.36
N ASN A 31 -6.54 22.37 6.62
CA ASN A 31 -5.77 22.68 7.85
C ASN A 31 -4.24 22.50 7.74
N ALA A 32 -3.71 22.27 6.54
CA ALA A 32 -2.27 22.06 6.29
C ALA A 32 -1.68 20.81 6.95
N MET A 33 -2.51 19.84 7.35
CA MET A 33 -2.03 18.49 7.68
C MET A 33 -1.57 17.78 6.41
N VAL A 34 -0.40 17.16 6.48
CA VAL A 34 0.20 16.39 5.40
C VAL A 34 0.03 14.91 5.71
N LYS A 35 -0.57 14.15 4.78
CA LYS A 35 -0.70 12.70 4.85
C LYS A 35 0.01 12.03 3.68
N ILE A 36 0.44 10.79 3.89
CA ILE A 36 0.85 9.90 2.81
C ILE A 36 -0.28 8.90 2.63
N VAL A 37 -0.84 8.85 1.42
CA VAL A 37 -1.99 8.01 1.11
C VAL A 37 -1.73 7.16 -0.12
N TYR A 38 -2.40 6.01 -0.23
CA TYR A 38 -2.36 5.22 -1.47
C TYR A 38 -2.94 5.99 -2.66
N THR A 39 -2.28 5.85 -3.81
CA THR A 39 -2.79 6.33 -5.10
C THR A 39 -3.82 5.35 -5.66
N GLU A 40 -4.62 5.80 -6.64
CA GLU A 40 -5.50 4.91 -7.41
C GLU A 40 -4.72 3.76 -8.06
N LYS A 41 -3.47 4.01 -8.49
CA LYS A 41 -2.59 3.00 -9.06
C LYS A 41 -2.21 1.89 -8.07
N ALA A 42 -2.43 2.06 -6.77
CA ALA A 42 -2.19 1.01 -5.79
C ALA A 42 -3.21 -0.15 -5.92
N VAL A 43 -4.42 0.14 -6.38
CA VAL A 43 -5.57 -0.78 -6.36
C VAL A 43 -6.27 -0.94 -7.71
N ILE A 44 -5.73 -0.32 -8.77
CA ILE A 44 -6.34 -0.30 -10.13
C ILE A 44 -6.43 -1.68 -10.80
N CYS A 45 -5.62 -2.64 -10.37
CA CYS A 45 -5.56 -3.97 -10.94
C CYS A 45 -6.39 -4.99 -10.14
N GLY A 46 -6.66 -6.15 -10.74
CA GLY A 46 -7.21 -7.30 -10.02
C GLY A 46 -6.13 -8.13 -9.32
N ASN A 47 -6.52 -8.89 -8.30
CA ASN A 47 -5.68 -9.98 -7.81
C ASN A 47 -5.64 -11.11 -8.85
N LYS A 48 -4.55 -11.88 -8.88
CA LYS A 48 -4.50 -13.11 -9.68
C LYS A 48 -5.09 -14.30 -8.94
N LEU A 49 -5.05 -14.27 -7.61
CA LEU A 49 -5.73 -15.23 -6.74
C LEU A 49 -7.09 -14.66 -6.30
N PRO A 50 -8.05 -15.50 -5.90
CA PRO A 50 -9.33 -15.02 -5.39
C PRO A 50 -9.15 -14.05 -4.22
N ASP A 51 -9.96 -12.99 -4.15
CA ASP A 51 -9.86 -11.96 -3.10
C ASP A 51 -9.88 -12.57 -1.69
N ALA A 52 -10.82 -13.51 -1.45
CA ALA A 52 -10.92 -14.24 -0.18
C ALA A 52 -9.69 -15.11 0.15
N TYR A 53 -8.91 -15.50 -0.85
CA TYR A 53 -7.66 -16.23 -0.67
C TYR A 53 -6.51 -15.27 -0.36
N CYS A 54 -6.44 -14.12 -1.03
CA CYS A 54 -5.47 -13.07 -0.70
C CYS A 54 -5.67 -12.51 0.71
N GLU A 55 -6.92 -12.45 1.18
CA GLU A 55 -7.26 -12.09 2.55
C GLU A 55 -6.89 -13.18 3.58
N LYS A 56 -6.85 -14.47 3.18
CA LYS A 56 -6.71 -15.61 4.11
C LYS A 56 -5.35 -16.31 4.10
N ILE A 57 -4.72 -16.51 2.95
CA ILE A 57 -3.52 -17.36 2.90
C ILE A 57 -2.26 -16.67 3.41
N MET A 58 -2.34 -15.35 3.50
CA MET A 58 -1.35 -14.54 4.16
C MET A 58 -1.56 -14.49 5.69
N ASP A 59 -2.60 -15.17 6.19
CA ASP A 59 -3.02 -15.21 7.59
C ASP A 59 -2.59 -16.51 8.32
N ALA A 60 -1.73 -17.33 7.71
CA ALA A 60 -1.42 -18.68 8.20
C ALA A 60 -0.68 -18.77 9.57
N LYS A 61 -0.56 -17.68 10.37
CA LYS A 61 -0.15 -17.85 11.78
C LYS A 61 -0.46 -16.75 12.82
N GLN A 62 -1.07 -15.62 12.50
CA GLN A 62 -1.14 -14.51 13.48
C GLN A 62 -2.53 -13.87 13.57
N ALA A 63 -3.39 -14.51 14.36
CA ALA A 63 -4.51 -13.87 15.04
C ALA A 63 -3.97 -12.70 15.89
N GLY A 64 -3.92 -11.50 15.31
CA GLY A 64 -3.44 -10.29 15.99
C GLY A 64 -2.68 -9.27 15.14
N MET A 65 -2.50 -9.47 13.83
CA MET A 65 -1.88 -8.45 12.97
C MET A 65 -2.94 -7.46 12.44
N PRO A 66 -2.91 -6.18 12.85
CA PRO A 66 -3.82 -5.18 12.31
C PRO A 66 -3.42 -4.81 10.88
N GLY A 67 -4.41 -4.66 10.00
CA GLY A 67 -4.22 -4.16 8.64
C GLY A 67 -5.48 -4.41 7.82
N ALA A 68 -5.98 -3.36 7.16
CA ALA A 68 -7.03 -3.50 6.16
C ALA A 68 -6.38 -3.68 4.78
N ALA A 69 -7.11 -4.28 3.83
CA ALA A 69 -6.70 -4.23 2.43
C ALA A 69 -6.36 -2.79 2.04
N ALA A 70 -5.36 -2.60 1.18
CA ALA A 70 -5.00 -1.26 0.74
C ALA A 70 -6.18 -0.64 -0.01
N VAL A 71 -6.50 0.62 0.31
CA VAL A 71 -7.58 1.38 -0.33
C VAL A 71 -7.03 2.73 -0.75
N ALA A 72 -7.33 3.16 -1.97
CA ALA A 72 -6.90 4.47 -2.47
C ALA A 72 -7.38 5.60 -1.53
N GLY A 73 -6.50 6.55 -1.25
CA GLY A 73 -6.78 7.66 -0.33
C GLY A 73 -6.65 7.32 1.17
N MET A 74 -6.43 6.06 1.54
CA MET A 74 -6.14 5.70 2.93
C MET A 74 -4.65 5.84 3.25
N ASP A 75 -4.35 6.19 4.50
CA ASP A 75 -3.02 6.37 5.08
C ASP A 75 -2.62 5.24 6.04
N THR A 76 -3.38 4.14 6.04
CA THR A 76 -3.15 2.98 6.90
C THR A 76 -2.04 2.11 6.30
N GLU A 77 -1.13 1.61 7.15
CA GLU A 77 -0.09 0.66 6.72
C GLU A 77 -0.70 -0.59 6.08
N ARG A 78 0.04 -1.18 5.13
CA ARG A 78 -0.35 -2.46 4.53
C ARG A 78 -0.44 -3.54 5.61
N PRO A 79 -1.28 -4.57 5.42
CA PRO A 79 -1.21 -5.74 6.27
C PRO A 79 0.20 -6.30 6.29
N ASP A 80 0.71 -6.68 7.46
CA ASP A 80 2.09 -7.16 7.63
C ASP A 80 2.44 -8.27 6.64
N HIS A 81 1.50 -9.17 6.40
CA HIS A 81 1.63 -10.29 5.48
C HIS A 81 1.81 -9.91 4.00
N CYS A 82 1.62 -8.63 3.65
CA CYS A 82 1.89 -8.11 2.31
C CYS A 82 3.38 -7.83 2.06
N PHE A 83 4.21 -7.85 3.10
CA PHE A 83 5.63 -7.48 2.97
C PHE A 83 6.55 -8.04 4.07
N LYS A 84 6.02 -8.73 5.07
CA LYS A 84 6.76 -9.35 6.16
C LYS A 84 6.50 -10.85 6.23
N ASP A 85 7.53 -11.56 6.67
CA ASP A 85 7.39 -12.87 7.30
C ASP A 85 7.36 -12.68 8.84
N PRO A 86 7.17 -13.74 9.65
CA PRO A 86 7.13 -13.62 11.10
C PRO A 86 8.40 -13.06 11.76
N MET A 87 9.53 -12.97 11.04
CA MET A 87 10.80 -12.50 11.56
C MET A 87 11.13 -11.06 11.13
N ALA A 88 10.85 -10.70 9.87
CA ALA A 88 11.22 -9.40 9.32
C ALA A 88 10.46 -9.04 8.03
N VAL A 89 10.68 -7.82 7.55
CA VAL A 89 10.34 -7.42 6.17
C VAL A 89 11.05 -8.37 5.20
N SER A 90 10.26 -8.96 4.31
CA SER A 90 10.69 -9.94 3.33
C SER A 90 10.36 -9.47 1.92
N GLN A 91 11.41 -9.20 1.15
CA GLN A 91 11.28 -8.83 -0.25
C GLN A 91 10.60 -9.94 -1.08
N GLN A 92 10.80 -11.20 -0.70
CA GLN A 92 10.18 -12.35 -1.37
C GLN A 92 8.65 -12.37 -1.15
N ILE A 93 8.19 -12.06 0.07
CA ILE A 93 6.76 -11.92 0.37
C ILE A 93 6.17 -10.73 -0.40
N LYS A 94 6.89 -9.61 -0.47
CA LYS A 94 6.48 -8.45 -1.27
C LYS A 94 6.37 -8.79 -2.76
N GLU A 95 7.35 -9.48 -3.33
CA GLU A 95 7.32 -9.89 -4.74
C GLU A 95 6.19 -10.88 -5.02
N PHE A 96 5.99 -11.86 -4.13
CA PHE A 96 4.88 -12.80 -4.24
C PHE A 96 3.53 -12.09 -4.19
N THR A 97 3.33 -11.20 -3.22
CA THR A 97 2.06 -10.46 -3.06
C THR A 97 1.86 -9.45 -4.18
N THR A 98 2.92 -8.85 -4.72
CA THR A 98 2.86 -8.03 -5.93
C THR A 98 2.41 -8.85 -7.15
N MET A 99 2.82 -10.11 -7.24
CA MET A 99 2.44 -10.96 -8.37
C MET A 99 1.02 -11.51 -8.25
N TRP A 100 0.63 -11.95 -7.05
CA TRP A 100 -0.57 -12.78 -6.85
C TRP A 100 -1.73 -12.04 -6.20
N CYS A 101 -1.44 -11.11 -5.29
CA CYS A 101 -2.41 -10.35 -4.53
C CYS A 101 -2.19 -8.81 -4.60
N PRO A 102 -1.86 -8.24 -5.78
CA PRO A 102 -1.46 -6.84 -5.87
C PRO A 102 -2.55 -5.85 -5.46
N LYS A 103 -3.83 -6.18 -5.70
CA LYS A 103 -4.95 -5.31 -5.31
C LYS A 103 -5.10 -5.28 -3.79
N THR A 104 -5.18 -6.45 -3.16
CA THR A 104 -5.34 -6.58 -1.71
C THR A 104 -4.20 -5.90 -0.96
N CYS A 105 -2.97 -6.04 -1.46
CA CYS A 105 -1.79 -5.48 -0.82
C CYS A 105 -1.39 -4.08 -1.33
N GLY A 106 -2.13 -3.47 -2.25
CA GLY A 106 -1.83 -2.11 -2.72
C GLY A 106 -0.53 -2.00 -3.52
N TRP A 107 -0.19 -3.04 -4.28
CA TRP A 107 1.02 -3.16 -5.09
C TRP A 107 0.76 -3.06 -6.60
N CYS A 108 -0.46 -2.75 -7.04
CA CYS A 108 -0.79 -2.72 -8.46
C CYS A 108 0.21 -1.86 -9.27
N CYS A 109 0.65 -0.72 -8.76
CA CYS A 109 1.60 0.15 -9.46
C CYS A 109 2.99 -0.48 -9.71
N LEU A 110 3.33 -1.56 -9.00
CA LEU A 110 4.59 -2.30 -9.16
C LEU A 110 4.45 -3.49 -10.12
N THR A 111 3.22 -3.87 -10.47
CA THR A 111 3.01 -4.93 -11.44
C THR A 111 3.46 -4.50 -12.85
N PRO A 112 3.94 -5.42 -13.70
CA PRO A 112 4.43 -5.06 -15.03
C PRO A 112 3.43 -4.26 -15.86
N ALA A 113 2.13 -4.57 -15.78
CA ALA A 113 1.10 -3.86 -16.53
C ALA A 113 0.94 -2.38 -16.14
N TRP A 114 1.25 -2.03 -14.89
CA TRP A 114 0.97 -0.70 -14.31
C TRP A 114 2.23 0.06 -13.84
N ASN A 115 3.41 -0.58 -13.90
CA ASN A 115 4.72 0.01 -13.57
C ASN A 115 5.46 0.58 -14.80
N CYS A 116 4.80 0.68 -15.94
CA CYS A 116 5.44 1.14 -17.16
C CYS A 116 5.49 2.65 -17.29
N GLN A 117 6.63 3.14 -17.77
CA GLN A 117 6.85 4.56 -18.09
C GLN A 117 6.38 4.95 -19.51
N ASN A 118 6.08 3.97 -20.38
CA ASN A 118 5.78 4.18 -21.80
C ASN A 118 4.42 3.62 -22.20
N LYS A 119 3.82 4.20 -23.26
CA LYS A 119 2.48 3.87 -23.81
C LYS A 119 2.25 2.41 -24.20
N LEU A 120 3.27 1.55 -24.21
CA LEU A 120 3.17 0.15 -24.62
C LEU A 120 2.34 -0.71 -23.65
N CYS A 121 2.33 -0.37 -22.36
CA CYS A 121 1.60 -1.17 -21.36
C CYS A 121 0.11 -0.85 -21.32
N GLU A 122 -0.31 0.27 -21.91
CA GLU A 122 -1.72 0.57 -22.17
C GLU A 122 -2.34 -0.51 -23.07
N PHE A 123 -1.56 -1.04 -24.03
CA PHE A 123 -2.00 -2.07 -24.96
C PHE A 123 -2.24 -3.43 -24.30
N ASP A 124 -1.47 -3.77 -23.25
CA ASP A 124 -1.64 -5.03 -22.51
C ASP A 124 -2.85 -4.96 -21.56
N VAL A 125 -3.11 -3.79 -20.95
CA VAL A 125 -4.30 -3.55 -20.11
C VAL A 125 -5.59 -3.71 -20.92
N PHE A 126 -5.63 -3.27 -22.18
CA PHE A 126 -6.81 -3.44 -23.04
C PHE A 126 -7.02 -4.88 -23.54
N ASN A 127 -5.97 -5.69 -23.65
CA ASN A 127 -6.05 -7.07 -24.16
C ASN A 127 -6.24 -8.14 -23.09
N HIS A 128 -6.05 -7.81 -21.81
CA HIS A 128 -6.39 -8.68 -20.68
C HIS A 128 -7.33 -7.92 -19.74
N PRO A 129 -8.64 -7.87 -20.04
CA PRO A 129 -9.60 -7.38 -19.06
C PRO A 129 -9.48 -8.30 -17.84
N SER A 130 -9.23 -7.69 -16.69
CA SER A 130 -9.37 -8.31 -15.37
C SER A 130 -10.69 -9.07 -15.34
N SER A 131 -10.59 -10.40 -15.33
CA SER A 131 -11.71 -11.32 -15.08
C SER A 131 -12.00 -11.38 -13.58
#